data_AF-A0A8T0WIH5-F1
#
_entry.id   AF-A0A8T0WIH5-F1
#
_cell.length_a   1.000
_cell.length_b   1.000
_cell.length_c   1.000
_cell.angle_alpha   90.00
_cell.angle_beta   90.00
_cell.angle_gamma   90.00
#
_symmetry.space_group_name_H-M   'P 1'
#
loop_
_entity.id
_entity.type
_entity.pdbx_description
1 polymer ?
#
loop_
_entity_poly.entity_id
_entity_poly.type
_entity_poly.pdbx_seq_one_letter_code
_entity_poly.pdbx_strand_id
1 'polypeptide(L)'
;MASKGHCVVYSADGRRFQVPLAYLGTVVFGELLMLSQEEFGFASDDGKITLPCDAAVVEYVVSLLRRDASEEVLRVFLSSMVRPCHIVNSVAPCSQQLAY
;
A
#
# COMPACT_ATOMS: atom_id res chain seq x y z
N MET A 1 -3.44 12.42 -18.10
CA MET A 1 -3.26 13.79 -17.54
C MET A 1 -3.54 13.72 -16.05
N ALA A 2 -2.49 13.69 -15.23
CA ALA A 2 -2.63 13.84 -13.78
C ALA A 2 -2.80 15.34 -13.52
N SER A 3 -3.94 15.74 -12.95
CA SER A 3 -4.16 17.10 -12.48
C SER A 3 -3.02 17.46 -11.54
N LYS A 4 -2.31 18.57 -11.81
CA LYS A 4 -1.16 19.05 -11.03
C LYS A 4 -1.51 19.02 -9.53
N GLY A 5 -1.02 18.02 -8.79
CA GLY A 5 -1.38 17.81 -7.37
C GLY A 5 -2.04 16.47 -7.01
N HIS A 6 -2.39 15.61 -7.97
CA HIS A 6 -3.00 14.29 -7.70
C HIS A 6 -2.25 13.17 -8.41
N CYS A 7 -2.13 12.02 -7.75
CA CYS A 7 -1.68 10.78 -8.34
C CYS A 7 -2.87 9.85 -8.59
N VAL A 8 -2.67 8.88 -9.47
CA VAL A 8 -3.66 7.83 -9.74
C VAL A 8 -3.12 6.54 -9.14
N VAL A 9 -3.90 5.93 -8.25
CA VAL A 9 -3.64 4.59 -7.72
C VAL A 9 -4.78 3.66 -8.08
N TYR A 10 -4.49 2.37 -8.05
CA TYR A 10 -5.47 1.33 -8.30
C TYR A 10 -5.54 0.38 -7.12
N SER A 11 -6.70 -0.16 -6.83
CA SER A 11 -6.83 -1.27 -5.89
C SER A 11 -6.50 -2.61 -6.54
N ALA A 12 -6.39 -3.67 -5.73
CA ALA A 12 -6.18 -5.04 -6.19
C ALA A 12 -7.29 -5.52 -7.15
N ASP A 13 -8.54 -5.05 -6.94
CA ASP A 13 -9.68 -5.30 -7.84
C ASP A 13 -9.68 -4.42 -9.12
N GLY A 14 -8.66 -3.58 -9.30
CA GLY A 14 -8.45 -2.78 -10.50
C GLY A 14 -9.21 -1.46 -10.55
N ARG A 15 -9.96 -1.09 -9.50
CA ARG A 15 -10.62 0.22 -9.40
C ARG A 15 -9.61 1.36 -9.28
N ARG A 16 -9.92 2.49 -9.91
CA ARG A 16 -9.05 3.66 -10.01
C ARG A 16 -9.44 4.73 -9.00
N PHE A 17 -8.46 5.25 -8.26
CA PHE A 17 -8.61 6.33 -7.29
C PHE A 17 -7.70 7.50 -7.61
N GLN A 18 -8.22 8.72 -7.51
CA GLN A 18 -7.40 9.93 -7.56
C GLN A 18 -7.11 10.38 -6.13
N VAL A 19 -5.83 10.44 -5.80
CA VAL A 19 -5.36 10.74 -4.46
C VAL A 19 -4.45 11.97 -4.51
N PRO A 20 -4.68 13.00 -3.68
CA PRO A 20 -3.76 14.13 -3.58
C PRO A 20 -2.32 13.66 -3.35
N LEU A 21 -1.36 14.26 -4.06
CA LEU A 21 0.07 13.99 -3.90
C LEU A 21 0.53 14.24 -2.46
N ALA A 22 -0.13 15.15 -1.73
CA ALA A 22 0.13 15.41 -0.31
C ALA A 22 -0.04 14.17 0.58
N TYR A 23 -0.90 13.22 0.17
CA TYR A 23 -1.13 11.99 0.93
C TYR A 23 -0.03 10.95 0.71
N LEU A 24 0.74 11.03 -0.38
CA LEU A 24 1.86 10.11 -0.61
C LEU A 24 2.96 10.22 0.44
N GLY A 25 3.06 11.36 1.13
CA GLY A 25 4.00 11.56 2.24
C GLY A 25 3.50 11.07 3.60
N THR A 26 2.29 10.53 3.69
CA THR A 26 1.74 10.01 4.95
C THR A 26 2.23 8.59 5.19
N VAL A 27 2.43 8.22 6.47
CA VAL A 27 2.95 6.88 6.85
C VAL A 27 2.12 5.75 6.24
N VAL A 28 0.79 5.88 6.27
CA VAL A 28 -0.13 4.88 5.70
C VAL A 28 0.10 4.67 4.20
N PHE A 29 0.26 5.74 3.46
CA PHE A 29 0.44 5.65 2.01
C PHE A 29 1.85 5.20 1.66
N GLY A 30 2.86 5.61 2.44
CA GLY A 30 4.23 5.11 2.31
C GLY A 30 4.32 3.60 2.48
N GLU A 31 3.70 3.04 3.52
CA GLU A 31 3.70 1.58 3.72
C GLU A 31 2.91 0.84 2.63
N LEU A 32 1.74 1.36 2.24
CA LEU A 32 0.98 0.78 1.14
C LEU A 32 1.78 0.77 -0.17
N LEU A 33 2.51 1.85 -0.47
CA LEU A 33 3.39 1.91 -1.64
C LEU A 33 4.59 0.97 -1.54
N MET A 34 5.16 0.79 -0.34
CA MET A 34 6.24 -0.17 -0.14
C MET A 34 5.75 -1.59 -0.42
N LEU A 35 4.60 -1.97 0.14
CA LEU A 35 3.99 -3.26 -0.13
C LEU A 35 3.60 -3.43 -1.60
N SER A 36 3.07 -2.37 -2.23
CA SER A 36 2.81 -2.35 -3.67
C SER A 36 4.06 -2.64 -4.48
N GLN A 37 5.20 -2.06 -4.09
CA GLN A 37 6.47 -2.27 -4.76
C GLN A 37 6.94 -3.71 -4.59
N GLU A 38 6.82 -4.28 -3.39
CA GLU A 38 7.22 -5.66 -3.10
C GLU A 38 6.33 -6.68 -3.84
N GLU A 39 5.02 -6.45 -3.92
CA GLU A 39 4.06 -7.39 -4.51
C GLU A 39 3.93 -7.24 -6.04
N PHE A 40 3.83 -6.02 -6.56
CA PHE A 40 3.56 -5.76 -7.97
C PHE A 40 4.76 -5.21 -8.74
N GLY A 41 5.74 -4.64 -8.04
CA GLY A 41 6.85 -3.92 -8.65
C GLY A 41 6.44 -2.61 -9.32
N PHE A 42 7.24 -1.56 -9.15
CA PHE A 42 7.05 -0.29 -9.89
C PHE A 42 7.80 -0.24 -11.23
N ALA A 43 8.46 -1.34 -11.62
CA ALA A 43 9.28 -1.42 -12.84
C ALA A 43 8.47 -1.73 -14.12
N SER A 44 7.13 -1.81 -14.03
CA SER A 44 6.26 -2.11 -15.18
C SER A 44 6.08 -0.87 -16.06
N ASP A 45 6.06 -1.08 -17.39
CA ASP A 45 6.00 -0.07 -18.46
C ASP A 45 4.83 0.93 -18.30
N ASP A 46 3.71 0.49 -17.71
CA ASP A 46 2.52 1.32 -17.47
C ASP A 46 2.66 2.35 -16.33
N GLY A 47 3.70 2.28 -15.48
CA GLY A 47 3.90 3.21 -14.36
C GLY A 47 2.74 3.24 -13.36
N LYS A 48 1.91 2.19 -13.36
CA LYS A 48 0.68 2.08 -12.59
C LYS A 48 0.99 1.67 -11.15
N ILE A 49 0.54 2.47 -10.19
CA ILE A 49 0.61 2.13 -8.77
C ILE A 49 -0.64 1.30 -8.41
N THR A 50 -0.45 0.01 -8.15
CA THR A 50 -1.51 -0.89 -7.67
C THR A 50 -1.28 -1.19 -6.19
N LEU A 51 -2.25 -0.86 -5.35
CA LEU A 51 -2.25 -1.12 -3.91
C LEU A 51 -2.64 -2.58 -3.63
N PRO A 52 -1.97 -3.25 -2.67
CA PRO A 52 -2.25 -4.63 -2.28
C PRO A 52 -3.50 -4.74 -1.40
N CYS A 53 -4.53 -3.94 -1.71
CA CYS A 53 -5.76 -3.86 -0.96
C CYS A 53 -6.94 -3.59 -1.89
N ASP A 54 -8.13 -4.04 -1.50
CA ASP A 54 -9.36 -3.80 -2.25
C ASP A 54 -9.81 -2.34 -2.18
N ALA A 55 -10.68 -1.96 -3.10
CA ALA A 55 -11.26 -0.62 -3.23
C ALA A 55 -11.81 -0.06 -1.92
N ALA A 56 -12.50 -0.87 -1.11
CA ALA A 56 -13.07 -0.43 0.16
C ALA A 56 -12.01 0.04 1.16
N VAL A 57 -10.84 -0.62 1.14
CA VAL A 57 -9.70 -0.28 1.99
C VAL A 57 -9.07 1.04 1.52
N VAL A 58 -8.90 1.20 0.20
CA VAL A 58 -8.38 2.45 -0.37
C VAL A 58 -9.30 3.62 -0.06
N GLU A 59 -10.62 3.44 -0.18
CA GLU A 59 -11.61 4.46 0.20
C GLU A 59 -11.52 4.82 1.69
N TYR A 60 -11.36 3.81 2.55
CA TYR A 60 -11.22 4.02 3.99
C TYR A 60 -9.95 4.80 4.34
N VAL A 61 -8.80 4.46 3.74
CA VAL A 61 -7.54 5.21 3.91
C VAL A 61 -7.70 6.65 3.48
N VAL A 62 -8.26 6.89 2.30
CA VAL A 62 -8.49 8.25 1.81
C VAL A 62 -9.43 9.02 2.75
N SER A 63 -10.45 8.36 3.31
CA SER A 63 -11.32 8.96 4.32
C SER A 63 -10.59 9.31 5.62
N LEU A 64 -9.68 8.45 6.10
CA LEU A 64 -8.88 8.72 7.30
C LEU A 64 -7.95 9.91 7.09
N LEU A 65 -7.30 9.98 5.94
CA LEU A 65 -6.40 11.08 5.59
C LEU A 65 -7.14 12.41 5.41
N ARG A 66 -8.36 12.38 4.87
CA ARG A 66 -9.23 13.57 4.79
C ARG A 66 -9.68 14.09 6.15
N ARG A 67 -9.65 13.26 7.18
CA ARG A 67 -10.06 13.61 8.55
C ARG A 67 -8.86 13.96 9.44
N ASP A 68 -7.65 14.04 8.88
CA ASP A 68 -6.41 14.22 9.63
C ASP A 68 -6.29 13.23 10.79
N ALA A 69 -6.60 11.95 10.51
CA ALA A 69 -6.44 10.88 11.49
C ALA A 69 -5.01 10.86 12.05
N SER A 70 -4.87 10.66 13.35
CA SER A 70 -3.56 10.59 13.98
C SER A 70 -2.75 9.42 13.43
N GLU A 71 -1.42 9.56 13.43
CA GLU A 71 -0.51 8.49 12.98
C GLU A 71 -0.72 7.18 13.75
N GLU A 72 -1.19 7.24 15.00
CA GLU A 72 -1.53 6.07 15.80
C GLU A 72 -2.68 5.26 15.18
N VAL A 73 -3.76 5.94 14.75
CA VAL A 73 -4.90 5.29 14.09
C VAL A 73 -4.45 4.67 12.76
N LEU A 74 -3.63 5.39 12.01
CA LEU A 74 -3.06 4.90 10.75
C LEU A 74 -2.17 3.68 10.95
N ARG A 75 -1.35 3.67 12.00
CA ARG A 75 -0.48 2.54 12.36
C ARG A 75 -1.27 1.31 12.81
N VAL A 76 -2.30 1.50 13.64
CA VAL A 76 -3.19 0.40 14.04
C VAL A 76 -3.87 -0.20 12.81
N PHE A 77 -4.37 0.65 11.92
CA PHE A 77 -4.96 0.21 10.66
C PHE A 77 -3.97 -0.56 9.79
N LEU A 78 -2.77 -0.03 9.58
CA LEU A 78 -1.69 -0.72 8.85
C LEU A 78 -1.37 -2.08 9.51
N SER A 79 -1.23 -2.16 10.83
CA SER A 79 -0.94 -3.42 11.53
C SER A 79 -2.02 -4.51 11.34
N SER A 80 -3.24 -4.11 10.97
CA SER A 80 -4.33 -5.04 10.65
C SER A 80 -4.31 -5.51 9.19
N MET A 81 -3.71 -4.74 8.28
CA MET A 81 -3.64 -5.05 6.85
C MET A 81 -2.32 -5.69 6.46
N VAL A 82 -1.24 -5.10 6.98
CA VAL A 82 0.11 -5.62 6.94
C VAL A 82 0.03 -6.93 7.72
N ARG A 83 0.10 -8.05 7.01
CA ARG A 83 0.45 -9.31 7.67
C ARG A 83 1.67 -8.99 8.53
N PRO A 84 1.73 -9.39 9.81
CA PRO A 84 3.00 -9.42 10.51
C PRO A 84 3.82 -10.51 9.79
N CYS A 85 4.35 -10.18 8.62
CA CYS A 85 5.56 -10.77 8.13
C CYS A 85 6.50 -10.56 9.29
N HIS A 86 6.88 -11.67 9.92
CA HIS A 86 7.86 -11.69 10.99
C HIS A 86 8.90 -10.64 10.66
N ILE A 87 9.23 -9.77 11.63
CA ILE A 87 10.44 -8.95 11.56
C ILE A 87 11.58 -9.92 11.21
N VAL A 88 11.90 -10.04 9.93
CA VAL A 88 13.09 -10.75 9.49
C VAL A 88 14.15 -9.70 9.60
N ASN A 89 14.60 -9.51 10.84
CA ASN A 89 15.92 -8.96 11.07
C ASN A 89 16.88 -9.95 10.38
N SER A 90 17.27 -9.64 9.15
CA SER A 90 18.36 -10.24 8.38
C SER A 90 18.73 -11.68 8.76
N VAL A 91 18.11 -12.69 8.14
CA VAL A 91 18.78 -13.90 7.64
C VAL A 91 17.73 -14.77 6.93
N ALA A 92 17.99 -15.13 5.67
CA ALA A 92 17.35 -16.30 5.09
C ALA A 92 17.69 -17.54 5.93
N PRO A 93 16.78 -18.51 6.04
CA PRO A 93 17.20 -19.89 5.93
C PRO A 93 16.55 -20.55 4.71
N CYS A 94 17.42 -21.28 4.05
CA CYS A 94 17.24 -22.13 2.89
C CYS A 94 16.31 -23.32 3.20
N SER A 95 15.39 -23.60 2.27
CA SER A 95 14.88 -24.92 1.85
C SER A 95 13.98 -25.80 2.74
N GLN A 96 12.92 -26.27 2.05
CA GLN A 96 12.12 -27.50 2.22
C GLN A 96 11.09 -27.52 3.37
N GLN A 97 9.84 -27.94 3.14
CA GLN A 97 9.49 -29.20 2.51
C GLN A 97 8.02 -29.22 2.02
N LEU A 98 7.80 -29.43 0.71
CA LEU A 98 6.57 -30.02 0.17
C LEU A 98 6.96 -30.91 -1.01
N ALA A 99 7.18 -32.19 -0.73
CA ALA A 99 7.08 -33.26 -1.70
C ALA A 99 6.50 -34.47 -0.96
N TYR A 100 5.34 -34.93 -1.44
CA TYR A 100 4.72 -36.20 -1.10
C TYR A 100 5.48 -37.35 -1.78
#